data_AF-A8SKR5-F1
#
_entry.id   AF-A8SKR5-F1
#
_cell.length_a   1.000
_cell.length_b   1.000
_cell.length_c   1.000
_cell.angle_alpha   90.00
_cell.angle_beta   90.00
_cell.angle_gamma   90.00
#
_symmetry.space_group_name_H-M   'P 1'
#
loop_
_entity.id
_entity.type
_entity.pdbx_description
1 polymer ?
#
loop_
_entity_poly.entity_id
_entity_poly.type
_entity_poly.pdbx_seq_one_letter_code
_entity_poly.pdbx_strand_id
1 'polypeptide(L)'
;MRKINFRYNKNSPTLLYIMVIIGIVIGILLCYEFLIYLGFASTNEPQYFKDHPKHAVYLIFGLIPISMLVPTWIVFKFWSREDEDAELELYDDYAILKMKNEKIKIQKGELEIKFPQPQAILYTTYILKLPDQKIVFVGSLKEKKKSKLSLNVAIKELSAYESKK
;
A
#
# COMPACT_ATOMS: atom_id res chain seq x y z
N MET A 1 22.37 21.99 13.61
CA MET A 1 21.72 21.38 12.42
C MET A 1 21.79 19.87 12.57
N ARG A 2 20.64 19.19 12.58
CA ARG A 2 20.58 17.72 12.66
C ARG A 2 19.99 17.18 11.35
N LYS A 3 20.60 16.14 10.80
CA LYS A 3 20.17 15.49 9.55
C LYS A 3 19.62 14.11 9.84
N ILE A 4 18.49 13.77 9.23
CA ILE A 4 17.84 12.47 9.34
C ILE A 4 17.54 11.97 7.94
N ASN A 5 18.16 10.86 7.55
CA ASN A 5 17.79 10.16 6.33
C ASN A 5 16.73 9.13 6.67
N PHE A 6 15.68 9.07 5.85
CA PHE A 6 14.63 8.08 6.01
C PHE A 6 14.16 7.55 4.68
N ARG A 7 13.59 6.35 4.71
CA ARG A 7 13.08 5.66 3.54
C ARG A 7 11.57 5.56 3.60
N TYR A 8 10.92 5.77 2.46
CA TYR A 8 9.48 5.63 2.33
C TYR A 8 9.15 4.86 1.05
N ASN A 9 7.98 4.20 1.03
CA ASN A 9 7.49 3.55 -0.18
C ASN A 9 7.14 4.65 -1.20
N LYS A 10 7.73 4.54 -2.38
CA LYS A 10 7.52 5.50 -3.48
C LYS A 10 6.06 5.55 -3.93
N ASN A 11 5.40 4.39 -3.89
CA ASN A 11 4.07 4.21 -4.41
C ASN A 11 3.01 4.63 -3.39
N SER A 12 2.02 5.41 -3.86
CA SER A 12 0.94 5.90 -2.98
C SER A 12 -0.05 4.79 -2.63
N PRO A 13 -0.78 4.90 -1.51
CA PRO A 13 -1.88 3.97 -1.19
C PRO A 13 -2.97 3.97 -2.26
N THR A 14 -3.25 5.12 -2.88
CA THR A 14 -4.22 5.22 -3.98
C THR A 14 -3.85 4.33 -5.15
N LEU A 15 -2.56 4.29 -5.51
CA LEU A 15 -2.08 3.39 -6.57
C LEU A 15 -2.28 1.93 -6.19
N LEU A 16 -2.04 1.55 -4.94
CA LEU A 16 -2.30 0.19 -4.45
C LEU A 16 -3.78 -0.18 -4.64
N TYR A 17 -4.71 0.68 -4.23
CA TYR A 17 -6.14 0.40 -4.37
C TYR A 17 -6.56 0.21 -5.83
N ILE A 18 -6.08 1.07 -6.74
CA ILE A 18 -6.35 0.94 -8.17
C ILE A 18 -5.82 -0.40 -8.70
N MET A 19 -4.57 -0.72 -8.39
CA MET A 19 -3.95 -1.97 -8.85
C MET A 19 -4.67 -3.21 -8.28
N VAL A 20 -5.12 -3.17 -7.03
CA VAL A 20 -5.86 -4.29 -6.40
C VAL A 20 -7.20 -4.49 -7.08
N ILE A 21 -7.95 -3.41 -7.35
CA ILE A 21 -9.23 -3.49 -8.07
C ILE A 21 -9.01 -4.12 -9.44
N ILE A 22 -8.03 -3.64 -10.21
CA ILE A 22 -7.69 -4.20 -11.52
C ILE A 22 -7.30 -5.68 -11.40
N GLY A 23 -6.44 -6.02 -10.43
CA GLY A 23 -6.00 -7.40 -10.20
C GLY A 23 -7.16 -8.35 -9.86
N ILE A 24 -8.11 -7.92 -9.03
CA ILE A 24 -9.31 -8.69 -8.68
C ILE A 24 -10.20 -8.89 -9.91
N VAL A 25 -10.43 -7.84 -10.70
CA VAL A 25 -11.24 -7.93 -11.93
C VAL A 25 -10.63 -8.93 -12.91
N ILE A 26 -9.31 -8.84 -13.15
CA ILE A 26 -8.59 -9.79 -14.02
C ILE A 26 -8.69 -11.22 -13.46
N GLY A 27 -8.51 -11.39 -12.14
CA GLY A 27 -8.63 -12.69 -11.49
C GLY A 27 -10.00 -13.35 -11.67
N ILE A 28 -11.08 -12.57 -11.53
CA ILE A 28 -12.45 -13.04 -11.74
C ILE A 28 -12.68 -13.41 -13.21
N LEU A 29 -12.22 -12.60 -14.16
CA LEU A 29 -12.33 -12.91 -15.60
C LEU A 29 -11.61 -14.21 -15.95
N LEU A 30 -10.38 -14.40 -15.46
CA LEU A 30 -9.63 -15.65 -15.65
C LEU A 30 -10.33 -16.85 -15.02
N CYS A 31 -10.92 -16.67 -13.83
CA CYS A 31 -11.71 -17.72 -13.18
C CYS A 31 -12.92 -18.11 -14.05
N TYR A 32 -13.64 -17.13 -14.59
CA TYR A 32 -14.78 -17.36 -15.47
C TYR A 32 -14.39 -18.12 -16.74
N GLU A 33 -13.35 -17.67 -17.44
CA GLU A 33 -12.83 -18.36 -18.63
C GLU A 33 -12.38 -19.79 -18.31
N PHE A 34 -11.73 -19.99 -17.17
CA PHE A 34 -11.31 -21.32 -16.72
C PHE A 34 -12.51 -22.25 -16.45
N LEU A 35 -13.60 -21.74 -15.86
CA LEU A 35 -14.81 -22.51 -15.65
C LEU A 35 -15.52 -22.86 -16.96
N ILE A 36 -15.55 -21.94 -17.94
CA ILE A 36 -16.04 -22.24 -19.30
C ILE A 36 -15.21 -23.34 -19.94
N TYR A 37 -13.88 -23.24 -19.86
CA TYR A 37 -12.96 -24.24 -20.41
C TYR A 37 -13.18 -25.62 -19.78
N LEU A 38 -13.47 -25.68 -18.48
CA LEU A 38 -13.86 -26.91 -17.79
C LEU A 38 -15.24 -27.45 -18.18
N GLY A 39 -15.97 -26.77 -19.06
CA GLY A 39 -17.24 -27.24 -19.61
C GLY A 39 -18.45 -26.98 -18.70
N PHE A 40 -18.32 -26.16 -17.64
CA PHE A 40 -19.43 -25.80 -16.76
C PHE A 40 -20.55 -25.04 -17.47
N ALA A 41 -20.23 -24.33 -18.57
CA ALA A 41 -21.20 -23.61 -19.39
C ALA A 41 -21.62 -24.40 -20.64
N SER A 42 -21.11 -25.62 -20.83
CA SER A 42 -21.39 -26.44 -22.00
C SER A 42 -22.57 -27.37 -21.74
N THR A 43 -23.35 -27.69 -22.78
CA THR A 43 -24.40 -28.72 -22.71
C THR A 43 -23.86 -30.12 -22.42
N ASN A 44 -22.55 -30.31 -22.57
CA ASN A 44 -21.82 -31.54 -22.27
C ASN A 44 -20.96 -31.36 -21.02
N GLU A 45 -21.59 -31.01 -19.89
CA GLU A 45 -20.91 -30.97 -18.60
C GLU A 45 -20.07 -32.26 -18.40
N PRO A 46 -18.82 -32.15 -17.91
CA PRO A 46 -17.96 -33.30 -17.72
C PRO A 46 -18.65 -34.37 -16.88
N GLN A 47 -18.66 -35.61 -17.37
CA GLN A 47 -19.32 -36.74 -16.70
C GLN A 47 -18.88 -36.86 -15.23
N TYR A 48 -17.61 -36.58 -14.95
CA TYR A 48 -17.06 -36.53 -13.59
C TYR A 48 -17.84 -35.63 -12.62
N PHE A 49 -18.24 -34.43 -13.05
CA PHE A 49 -19.00 -33.51 -12.18
C PHE A 49 -20.48 -33.88 -12.08
N LYS A 50 -21.02 -34.58 -13.09
CA LYS A 50 -22.35 -35.21 -12.98
C LYS A 50 -22.37 -36.31 -11.93
N ASP A 51 -21.32 -37.12 -11.90
CA ASP A 51 -21.16 -38.20 -10.93
C ASP A 51 -20.76 -37.68 -9.53
N HIS A 52 -20.13 -36.50 -9.47
CA HIS A 52 -19.63 -35.87 -8.24
C HIS A 52 -19.99 -34.36 -8.14
N PRO A 53 -21.27 -34.00 -8.02
CA PRO A 53 -21.71 -32.59 -8.06
C PRO A 53 -21.16 -31.75 -6.90
N LYS A 54 -20.89 -32.38 -5.74
CA LYS A 54 -20.25 -31.70 -4.60
C LYS A 54 -18.84 -31.21 -4.93
N HIS A 55 -18.11 -31.91 -5.80
CA HIS A 55 -16.74 -31.53 -6.16
C HIS A 55 -16.74 -30.30 -7.07
N ALA A 56 -17.74 -30.17 -7.95
CA ALA A 56 -17.96 -28.95 -8.73
C ALA A 56 -18.18 -27.72 -7.82
N VAL A 57 -19.02 -27.86 -6.79
CA VAL A 57 -19.24 -26.80 -5.80
C VAL A 57 -17.93 -26.44 -5.09
N TYR A 58 -17.17 -27.43 -4.61
CA TYR A 58 -15.89 -27.17 -3.94
C TYR A 58 -14.87 -26.49 -4.86
N LEU A 59 -14.85 -26.87 -6.14
CA LEU A 59 -13.96 -26.25 -7.12
C LEU A 59 -14.32 -24.77 -7.35
N ILE A 60 -15.58 -24.45 -7.60
CA ILE A 60 -16.03 -23.06 -7.81
C ILE A 60 -15.75 -22.20 -6.58
N PHE A 61 -16.18 -22.67 -5.39
CA PHE A 61 -16.00 -21.92 -4.15
C PHE A 61 -14.54 -21.85 -3.69
N GLY A 62 -13.69 -22.80 -4.10
CA GLY A 62 -12.25 -22.75 -3.88
C GLY A 62 -11.53 -21.80 -4.84
N LEU A 63 -11.97 -21.74 -6.10
CA LEU A 63 -11.35 -20.90 -7.13
C LEU A 63 -11.62 -19.41 -6.89
N ILE A 64 -12.81 -19.03 -6.45
CA ILE A 64 -13.15 -17.62 -6.18
C ILE A 64 -12.14 -16.95 -5.23
N PRO A 65 -11.91 -17.43 -3.99
CA PRO A 65 -10.95 -16.80 -3.10
C PRO A 65 -9.51 -16.87 -3.63
N ILE A 66 -9.10 -17.96 -4.30
CA ILE A 66 -7.76 -18.07 -4.91
C ILE A 66 -7.58 -17.00 -6.00
N SER A 67 -8.59 -16.84 -6.86
CA SER A 67 -8.59 -15.87 -7.96
C SER A 67 -8.57 -14.42 -7.49
N MET A 68 -9.00 -14.15 -6.25
CA MET A 68 -8.89 -12.83 -5.63
C MET A 68 -7.56 -12.66 -4.87
N LEU A 69 -7.15 -13.66 -4.10
CA LEU A 69 -5.98 -13.61 -3.23
C LEU A 69 -4.66 -13.55 -4.02
N VAL A 70 -4.52 -14.37 -5.07
CA VAL A 70 -3.26 -14.45 -5.84
C VAL A 70 -2.96 -13.12 -6.54
N PRO A 71 -3.89 -12.50 -7.29
CA PRO A 71 -3.63 -11.19 -7.89
C PRO A 71 -3.38 -10.10 -6.84
N THR A 72 -4.14 -10.11 -5.74
CA THR A 72 -3.93 -9.15 -4.64
C THR A 72 -2.53 -9.25 -4.05
N TRP A 73 -2.03 -10.48 -3.83
CA TRP A 73 -0.68 -10.71 -3.33
C TRP A 73 0.40 -10.27 -4.33
N ILE A 74 0.22 -10.56 -5.62
CA ILE A 74 1.13 -10.12 -6.68
C ILE A 74 1.18 -8.59 -6.73
N VAL A 75 0.03 -7.93 -6.77
CA VAL A 75 -0.09 -6.47 -6.76
C VAL A 75 0.60 -5.87 -5.55
N PHE A 76 0.34 -6.41 -4.35
CA PHE A 76 0.97 -5.92 -3.13
C PHE A 76 2.50 -6.05 -3.18
N LYS A 77 3.02 -7.15 -3.74
CA LYS A 77 4.47 -7.37 -3.90
C LYS A 77 5.10 -6.39 -4.89
N PHE A 78 4.43 -6.07 -6.00
CA PHE A 78 4.91 -5.05 -6.94
C PHE A 78 4.86 -3.65 -6.33
N TRP A 79 3.75 -3.28 -5.71
CA TRP A 79 3.57 -1.98 -5.08
C TRP A 79 4.56 -1.73 -3.93
N SER A 80 4.91 -2.77 -3.18
CA SER A 80 5.87 -2.69 -2.06
C SER A 80 7.35 -2.72 -2.47
N ARG A 81 7.65 -2.86 -3.76
CA ARG A 81 9.02 -3.10 -4.24
C ARG A 81 9.87 -1.85 -4.30
N GLU A 82 9.26 -0.70 -4.59
CA GLU A 82 9.97 0.56 -4.81
C GLU A 82 9.96 1.41 -3.55
N ASP A 83 11.16 1.72 -3.06
CA ASP A 83 11.36 2.68 -1.97
C ASP A 83 12.16 3.87 -2.52
N GLU A 84 11.90 5.04 -1.96
CA GLU A 84 12.69 6.26 -2.17
C GLU A 84 13.32 6.68 -0.84
N ASP A 85 14.53 7.23 -0.93
CA ASP A 85 15.21 7.85 0.20
C ASP A 85 14.86 9.35 0.24
N ALA A 86 14.61 9.87 1.43
CA ALA A 86 14.42 11.29 1.71
C ALA A 86 15.37 11.75 2.82
N GLU A 87 15.70 13.03 2.79
CA GLU A 87 16.51 13.69 3.80
C GLU A 87 15.67 14.75 4.51
N LEU A 88 15.74 14.77 5.84
CA LEU A 88 15.17 15.78 6.69
C LEU A 88 16.30 16.54 7.40
N GLU A 89 16.38 17.84 7.14
CA GLU A 89 17.32 18.74 7.81
C GLU A 89 16.55 19.58 8.83
N LEU A 90 16.91 19.44 10.11
CA LEU A 90 16.28 20.11 11.24
C LEU A 90 17.11 21.32 11.69
N TYR A 91 16.44 22.48 11.75
CA TYR A 91 16.94 23.75 12.28
C TYR A 91 16.02 24.25 13.41
N ASP A 92 16.45 25.21 14.21
CA ASP A 92 15.72 25.58 15.43
C ASP A 92 14.29 26.09 15.16
N ASP A 93 14.11 26.81 14.04
CA ASP A 93 12.85 27.48 13.67
C ASP A 93 12.14 26.88 12.44
N TYR A 94 12.81 25.99 11.69
CA TYR A 94 12.25 25.37 10.50
C TYR A 94 12.90 24.01 10.20
N ALA A 95 12.25 23.22 9.36
CA ALA A 95 12.81 21.99 8.81
C ALA A 95 12.82 22.05 7.28
N ILE A 96 13.80 21.42 6.64
CA ILE A 96 13.84 21.23 5.19
C ILE A 96 13.66 19.74 4.91
N LEU A 97 12.58 19.41 4.22
CA LEU A 97 12.30 18.07 3.71
C LEU A 97 12.76 18.00 2.24
N LYS A 98 13.71 17.12 1.95
CA LYS A 98 14.17 16.84 0.59
C LYS A 98 13.63 15.48 0.14
N MET A 99 12.78 15.49 -0.87
CA MET A 99 12.16 14.29 -1.45
C MET A 99 11.96 14.49 -2.95
N LYS A 100 12.12 13.45 -3.78
CA LYS A 100 11.85 13.51 -5.24
C LYS A 100 12.47 14.72 -5.97
N ASN A 101 13.69 15.11 -5.61
CA ASN A 101 14.39 16.32 -6.08
C ASN A 101 13.72 17.66 -5.71
N GLU A 102 12.66 17.65 -4.93
CA GLU A 102 12.02 18.83 -4.36
C GLU A 102 12.60 19.11 -2.97
N LYS A 103 12.63 20.39 -2.61
CA LYS A 103 13.00 20.86 -1.28
C LYS A 103 11.83 21.65 -0.71
N ILE A 104 11.23 21.13 0.34
CA ILE A 104 10.07 21.70 0.99
C ILE A 104 10.51 22.24 2.33
N LYS A 105 10.35 23.56 2.51
CA LYS A 105 10.59 24.21 3.79
C LYS A 105 9.31 24.10 4.63
N ILE A 106 9.46 23.63 5.86
CA ILE A 106 8.40 23.46 6.85
C ILE A 106 8.71 24.45 7.98
N GLN A 107 7.90 25.49 8.16
CA GLN A 107 8.10 26.35 9.34
C GLN A 107 7.53 25.69 10.58
N LYS A 108 8.14 26.00 11.72
CA LYS A 108 7.67 25.54 13.02
C LYS A 108 6.27 26.09 13.29
N GLY A 109 5.32 25.21 13.58
CA GLY A 109 3.94 25.57 13.86
C GLY A 109 3.00 25.57 12.65
N GLU A 110 3.50 25.32 11.44
CA GLU A 110 2.67 25.23 10.22
C GLU A 110 2.31 23.78 9.86
N LEU A 111 2.95 22.80 10.48
CA LEU A 111 2.79 21.38 10.16
C LEU A 111 1.65 20.78 10.99
N GLU A 112 0.73 20.04 10.34
CA GLU A 112 -0.22 19.16 11.03
C GLU A 112 0.08 17.71 10.61
N ILE A 113 0.39 16.83 11.59
CA ILE A 113 0.71 15.43 11.31
C ILE A 113 -0.54 14.58 11.60
N LYS A 114 -1.09 13.94 10.57
CA LYS A 114 -2.24 13.05 10.71
C LYS A 114 -1.83 11.60 10.55
N PHE A 115 -2.29 10.80 11.51
CA PHE A 115 -2.25 9.34 11.46
C PHE A 115 -3.66 8.87 11.06
N PRO A 116 -3.88 8.42 9.81
CA PRO A 116 -5.19 7.92 9.41
C PRO A 116 -5.62 6.76 10.32
N GLN A 117 -6.83 6.85 10.87
CA GLN A 117 -7.46 5.79 11.64
C GLN A 117 -8.72 5.32 10.90
N PRO A 118 -8.90 4.00 10.70
CA PRO A 118 -7.98 2.92 11.06
C PRO A 118 -6.71 2.91 10.19
N GLN A 119 -5.59 2.49 10.77
CA GLN A 119 -4.36 2.23 10.00
C GLN A 119 -4.51 0.93 9.21
N ALA A 120 -3.89 0.88 8.04
CA ALA A 120 -3.81 -0.36 7.27
C ALA A 120 -2.98 -1.39 8.04
N ILE A 121 -3.43 -2.65 8.05
CA ILE A 121 -2.77 -3.75 8.77
C ILE A 121 -1.37 -4.00 8.18
N LEU A 122 -1.24 -3.88 6.85
CA LEU A 122 -0.04 -4.27 6.12
C LEU A 122 1.00 -3.16 5.99
N TYR A 123 0.66 -1.89 6.20
CA TYR A 123 1.59 -0.76 6.06
C TYR A 123 1.17 0.44 6.91
N THR A 124 2.14 1.24 7.35
CA THR A 124 1.87 2.48 8.08
C THR A 124 1.81 3.64 7.09
N THR A 125 0.85 4.54 7.30
CA THR A 125 0.68 5.76 6.50
C THR A 125 0.75 6.96 7.42
N TYR A 126 1.46 8.00 6.97
CA TYR A 126 1.58 9.29 7.64
C TYR A 126 1.17 10.37 6.66
N ILE A 127 0.37 11.33 7.12
CA ILE A 127 -0.06 12.46 6.31
C ILE A 127 0.52 13.71 6.95
N LEU A 128 1.42 14.39 6.23
CA LEU A 128 1.89 15.72 6.59
C LEU A 128 1.04 16.74 5.85
N LYS A 129 0.28 17.55 6.60
CA LYS A 129 -0.48 18.65 6.03
C LYS A 129 0.27 19.95 6.31
N LEU A 130 0.69 20.60 5.24
CA LEU A 130 1.25 21.94 5.22
C LEU A 130 0.16 22.93 4.73
N PRO A 131 0.35 24.25 4.90
CA PRO A 131 -0.61 25.24 4.40
C PRO A 131 -0.89 25.10 2.90
N ASP A 132 0.17 24.89 2.12
CA ASP A 132 0.07 24.90 0.65
C ASP A 132 -0.13 23.50 0.03
N GLN A 133 0.17 22.43 0.79
CA GLN A 133 0.18 21.08 0.24
C GLN A 133 0.01 19.99 1.28
N LYS A 134 -0.39 18.81 0.79
CA LYS A 134 -0.52 17.59 1.60
C LYS A 134 0.45 16.54 1.05
N ILE A 135 1.34 16.06 1.92
CA ILE A 135 2.31 15.01 1.59
C ILE A 135 1.89 13.73 2.30
N VAL A 136 1.82 12.62 1.56
CA VAL A 136 1.47 11.31 2.11
C VAL A 136 2.69 10.42 2.06
N PHE A 137 3.18 10.03 3.23
CA PHE A 137 4.26 9.07 3.38
C PHE A 137 3.72 7.71 3.75
N VAL A 138 4.33 6.68 3.15
CA VAL A 138 4.06 5.28 3.47
C VAL A 138 5.35 4.66 3.96
N GLY A 139 5.30 3.95 5.09
CA GLY A 139 6.47 3.27 5.63
C GLY A 139 7.05 2.25 4.65
N SER A 140 8.37 2.23 4.51
CA SER A 140 9.06 1.19 3.72
C SER A 140 8.76 -0.19 4.32
N LEU A 141 8.31 -1.10 3.46
CA LEU A 141 8.07 -2.49 3.84
C LEU A 141 9.38 -3.30 3.90
N LYS A 142 10.46 -2.81 3.27
CA LYS A 142 11.80 -3.40 3.41
C LYS A 142 12.39 -3.13 4.78
N GLU A 143 12.08 -1.98 5.37
CA GLU A 143 12.57 -1.60 6.69
C GLU A 143 11.82 -2.26 7.85
N LYS A 144 10.65 -2.87 7.63
CA LYS A 144 9.86 -3.56 8.68
C LYS A 144 10.63 -4.64 9.46
N LYS A 145 11.76 -5.15 8.92
CA LYS A 145 12.63 -6.10 9.62
C LYS A 145 13.60 -5.44 10.62
N LYS A 146 13.75 -4.11 10.62
CA LYS A 146 14.60 -3.37 11.56
C LYS A 146 13.76 -2.83 12.72
N SER A 147 14.33 -2.85 13.94
CA SER A 147 13.63 -2.53 15.19
C SER A 147 13.07 -1.10 15.28
N LYS A 148 13.55 -0.17 14.43
CA LYS A 148 13.01 1.19 14.29
C LYS A 148 12.97 1.57 12.81
N LEU A 149 11.77 1.80 12.28
CA LEU A 149 11.57 2.35 10.94
C LEU A 149 12.13 3.77 10.89
N SER A 150 12.95 4.06 9.88
CA SER A 150 13.62 5.37 9.75
C SER A 150 12.60 6.50 9.61
N LEU A 151 11.49 6.25 8.88
CA LEU A 151 10.37 7.17 8.74
C LEU A 151 9.71 7.48 10.10
N ASN A 152 9.52 6.49 10.97
CA ASN A 152 8.90 6.73 12.27
C ASN A 152 9.77 7.65 13.15
N VAL A 153 11.10 7.52 13.05
CA VAL A 153 12.04 8.42 13.73
C VAL A 153 11.94 9.82 13.14
N ALA A 154 11.92 9.97 11.82
CA ALA A 154 11.77 11.26 11.16
C ALA A 154 10.45 11.96 11.54
N ILE A 155 9.33 11.22 11.54
CA ILE A 155 8.01 11.74 11.95
C ILE A 155 8.00 12.15 13.43
N LYS A 156 8.62 11.37 14.32
CA LYS A 156 8.74 11.72 15.74
C LYS A 156 9.56 12.99 15.97
N GLU A 157 10.57 13.24 15.15
CA GLU A 157 11.37 14.46 15.26
C GLU A 157 10.63 15.66 14.63
N LEU A 158 9.89 15.43 13.54
CA LEU A 158 9.00 16.43 12.93
C LEU A 158 7.84 16.86 13.83
N SER A 159 7.38 16.02 14.76
CA SER A 159 6.28 16.41 15.67
C SER A 159 6.64 17.60 16.56
N ALA A 160 7.93 17.90 16.75
CA ALA A 160 8.37 19.12 17.45
C ALA A 160 8.04 20.42 16.67
N TYR A 161 7.74 20.31 15.38
CA TYR A 161 7.36 21.41 14.48
C TYR A 161 5.86 21.47 14.22
N GLU A 162 5.08 20.58 14.85
CA GLU A 162 3.63 20.57 14.72
C GLU A 162 3.02 21.86 15.27
N SER A 163 1.94 22.32 14.62
CA SER A 163 1.11 23.41 15.13
C SER A 163 0.61 23.02 16.53
N LYS A 164 1.00 23.77 17.56
CA LYS A 164 0.37 23.64 18.87
C LYS A 164 -1.08 24.09 18.72
N LYS A 165 -2.00 23.11 18.73
CA LYS A 165 -3.43 23.37 18.88
C LYS A 165 -3.74 23.94 20.26
#